data_AF-R5WY71-F1
#
_entry.id   AF-R5WY71-F1
#
_cell.length_a   1.000
_cell.length_b   1.000
_cell.length_c   1.000
_cell.angle_alpha   90.00
_cell.angle_beta   90.00
_cell.angle_gamma   90.00
#
_symmetry.space_group_name_H-M   'P 1'
#
loop_
_entity.id
_entity.type
_entity.pdbx_description
1 polymer ?
#
loop_
_entity_poly.entity_id
_entity_poly.type
_entity_poly.pdbx_seq_one_letter_code
_entity_poly.pdbx_strand_id
1 'polypeptide(L)'
;MTFVNNEGIYYYDNQKKKQKRAGDNIFTGNVEELSPNVFTDDKNIYYFHAYDVWKRYKNAGDVLFSQNTEICYLDKKDGWEKVKDIRGGIIGSIWKKGNRYYYFDNLGMSQLINNAIYEITDKKILEYLLLNADEIGNSDGIDEFIQNGKLIAINGEKKVDIVVKYKSAVITMAKYSKIFLAIIVVVSVIIKIIRGLRK
;
A
#
# COMPACT_ATOMS: atom_id res chain seq x y z
N MET A 1 -1.32 1.87 10.79
CA MET A 1 -1.95 3.08 11.34
C MET A 1 -1.01 4.25 11.14
N THR A 2 -1.51 5.28 10.46
CA THR A 2 -0.81 6.53 10.17
C THR A 2 -1.46 7.63 10.98
N PHE A 3 -0.65 8.54 11.52
CA PHE A 3 -1.07 9.65 12.37
C PHE A 3 -0.44 10.92 11.86
N VAL A 4 -1.11 12.04 12.04
CA VAL A 4 -0.57 13.35 11.70
C VAL A 4 -0.73 14.32 12.86
N ASN A 5 0.25 15.18 13.04
CA ASN A 5 0.18 16.35 13.92
C ASN A 5 0.81 17.55 13.20
N ASN A 6 0.88 18.69 13.88
CA ASN A 6 1.43 19.91 13.30
C ASN A 6 2.90 19.79 12.86
N GLU A 7 3.67 18.85 13.43
CA GLU A 7 5.10 18.68 13.15
C GLU A 7 5.40 17.64 12.07
N GLY A 8 4.51 16.68 11.84
CA GLY A 8 4.85 15.55 11.02
C GLY A 8 3.76 14.51 10.81
N ILE A 9 4.07 13.63 9.87
CA ILE A 9 3.34 12.39 9.63
C ILE A 9 4.12 11.25 10.27
N TYR A 10 3.41 10.39 10.99
CA TYR A 10 3.95 9.30 11.76
C TYR A 10 3.21 8.01 11.43
N TYR A 11 3.87 6.88 11.64
CA TYR A 11 3.28 5.56 11.46
C TYR A 11 3.77 4.61 12.53
N TYR A 12 2.96 3.60 12.84
CA TYR A 12 3.37 2.53 13.73
C TYR A 12 4.05 1.41 12.94
N ASP A 13 5.34 1.18 13.20
CA ASP A 13 6.10 0.09 12.60
C ASP A 13 5.87 -1.20 13.40
N ASN A 14 5.01 -2.07 12.87
CA ASN A 14 4.67 -3.36 13.50
C ASN A 14 5.90 -4.28 13.67
N GLN A 15 6.91 -4.19 12.80
CA GLN A 15 8.13 -5.00 12.87
C GLN A 15 9.04 -4.54 14.01
N LYS A 16 8.97 -3.26 14.37
CA LYS A 16 9.77 -2.65 15.45
C LYS A 16 8.96 -2.40 16.72
N LYS A 17 7.64 -2.57 16.68
CA LYS A 17 6.68 -2.25 17.75
C LYS A 17 6.87 -0.83 18.29
N LYS A 18 7.03 0.14 17.40
CA LYS A 18 7.23 1.55 17.78
C LYS A 18 6.70 2.52 16.73
N GLN A 19 6.33 3.71 17.18
CA GLN A 19 6.04 4.84 16.29
C GLN A 19 7.33 5.34 15.61
N LYS A 20 7.20 5.74 14.34
CA LYS A 20 8.24 6.36 13.54
C LYS A 20 7.69 7.55 12.78
N ARG A 21 8.56 8.53 12.51
CA ARG A 21 8.25 9.67 11.65
C ARG A 21 8.44 9.25 10.19
N ALA A 22 7.44 9.55 9.36
CA ALA A 22 7.46 9.37 7.91
C ALA A 22 7.98 10.63 7.19
N GLY A 23 7.66 11.80 7.73
CA GLY A 23 8.05 13.08 7.13
C GLY A 23 7.42 14.27 7.86
N ASP A 24 7.61 15.45 7.29
CA ASP A 24 6.97 16.68 7.74
C ASP A 24 5.46 16.65 7.45
N ASN A 25 4.68 17.47 8.14
CA ASN A 25 3.25 17.59 7.84
C ASN A 25 3.08 18.32 6.50
N ILE A 26 2.35 17.69 5.58
CA ILE A 26 2.08 18.24 4.23
C ILE A 26 0.69 18.87 4.11
N PHE A 27 -0.16 18.72 5.11
CA PHE A 27 -1.56 19.12 5.07
C PHE A 27 -1.76 20.54 5.56
N THR A 28 -2.77 21.20 5.00
CA THR A 28 -3.23 22.51 5.44
C THR A 28 -4.53 22.38 6.22
N GLY A 29 -4.53 22.80 7.48
CA GLY A 29 -5.74 22.83 8.30
C GLY A 29 -6.23 21.45 8.73
N ASN A 30 -7.53 21.20 8.61
CA ASN A 30 -8.14 19.97 9.09
C ASN A 30 -8.05 18.85 8.06
N VAL A 31 -7.72 17.65 8.52
CA VAL A 31 -7.73 16.45 7.67
C VAL A 31 -9.00 15.66 7.94
N GLU A 32 -9.77 15.39 6.89
CA GLU A 32 -11.04 14.67 6.95
C GLU A 32 -11.02 13.48 5.96
N GLU A 33 -11.58 12.35 6.38
CA GLU A 33 -11.73 11.19 5.51
C GLU A 33 -12.92 11.38 4.56
N LEU A 34 -12.71 11.23 3.25
CA LEU A 34 -13.78 11.24 2.24
C LEU A 34 -14.32 9.83 1.97
N SER A 35 -13.40 8.87 1.90
CA SER A 35 -13.67 7.44 1.76
C SER A 35 -12.47 6.66 2.30
N PRO A 36 -12.59 5.35 2.51
CA PRO A 36 -11.44 4.50 2.75
C PRO A 36 -10.32 4.81 1.74
N ASN A 37 -9.15 5.13 2.26
CA ASN A 37 -7.95 5.52 1.51
C ASN A 37 -7.97 6.89 0.80
N VAL A 38 -9.03 7.68 0.86
CA VAL A 38 -9.09 9.04 0.26
C VAL A 38 -9.50 10.07 1.31
N PHE A 39 -8.75 11.15 1.40
CA PHE A 39 -8.92 12.15 2.45
C PHE A 39 -8.62 13.55 1.93
N THR A 40 -9.18 14.56 2.58
CA THR A 40 -9.00 15.97 2.25
C THR A 40 -8.28 16.70 3.34
N ASP A 41 -7.55 17.74 2.95
CA ASP A 41 -7.27 18.86 3.84
C ASP A 41 -8.18 20.05 3.51
N ASP A 42 -7.91 21.24 4.04
CA ASP A 42 -8.70 22.44 3.75
C ASP A 42 -8.69 22.83 2.25
N LYS A 43 -7.78 22.31 1.43
CA LYS A 43 -7.53 22.75 0.04
C LYS A 43 -7.49 21.62 -0.99
N ASN A 44 -7.07 20.43 -0.61
CA ASN A 44 -6.59 19.37 -1.49
C ASN A 44 -7.21 18.03 -1.12
N ILE A 45 -7.26 17.13 -2.10
CA ILE A 45 -7.57 15.70 -1.94
C ILE A 45 -6.26 14.92 -2.04
N TYR A 46 -6.14 13.92 -1.19
CA TYR A 46 -5.04 12.98 -1.14
C TYR A 46 -5.59 11.56 -1.07
N TYR A 47 -4.74 10.59 -1.38
CA TYR A 47 -5.08 9.19 -1.20
C TYR A 47 -3.86 8.36 -0.76
N PHE A 48 -4.15 7.23 -0.13
CA PHE A 48 -3.15 6.20 0.15
C PHE A 48 -2.98 5.28 -1.06
N HIS A 49 -1.72 5.05 -1.44
CA HIS A 49 -1.36 3.98 -2.36
C HIS A 49 -0.50 2.95 -1.62
N ALA A 50 -1.04 1.76 -1.39
CA ALA A 50 -0.35 0.69 -0.68
C ALA A 50 0.09 -0.40 -1.65
N TYR A 51 1.32 -0.89 -1.48
CA TYR A 51 1.85 -1.99 -2.27
C TYR A 51 2.91 -2.78 -1.51
N ASP A 52 3.05 -4.05 -1.88
CA ASP A 52 4.05 -4.95 -1.33
C ASP A 52 5.25 -5.08 -2.26
N VAL A 53 6.45 -5.02 -1.68
CA VAL A 53 7.69 -5.31 -2.39
C VAL A 53 8.13 -6.72 -2.02
N TRP A 54 8.17 -7.60 -3.02
CA TRP A 54 8.62 -8.98 -2.89
C TRP A 54 10.05 -9.13 -3.42
N LYS A 55 10.83 -10.01 -2.79
CA LYS A 55 12.16 -10.39 -3.28
C LYS A 55 12.28 -11.89 -3.44
N ARG A 56 12.76 -12.30 -4.61
CA ARG A 56 13.09 -13.69 -4.93
C ARG A 56 14.43 -14.07 -4.33
N TYR A 57 14.47 -15.14 -3.55
CA TYR A 57 15.70 -15.76 -3.05
C TYR A 57 15.86 -17.17 -3.61
N LYS A 58 17.08 -17.51 -4.04
CA LYS A 58 17.41 -18.79 -4.71
C LYS A 58 16.90 -20.03 -3.96
N ASN A 59 16.93 -20.00 -2.62
CA ASN A 59 16.60 -21.16 -1.78
C ASN A 59 15.34 -20.94 -0.91
N ALA A 60 14.59 -19.86 -1.12
CA ALA A 60 13.43 -19.53 -0.28
C ALA A 60 12.22 -18.96 -1.03
N GLY A 61 12.30 -18.88 -2.36
CA GLY A 61 11.22 -18.36 -3.17
C GLY A 61 11.01 -16.86 -2.97
N ASP A 62 9.77 -16.41 -3.17
CA ASP A 62 9.40 -15.01 -3.01
C ASP A 62 9.09 -14.70 -1.55
N VAL A 63 9.78 -13.69 -1.03
CA VAL A 63 9.67 -13.29 0.37
C VAL A 63 9.25 -11.83 0.40
N LEU A 64 8.21 -11.54 1.18
CA LEU A 64 7.77 -10.17 1.44
C LEU A 64 8.93 -9.40 2.07
N PHE A 65 9.43 -8.40 1.34
CA PHE A 65 10.59 -7.62 1.73
C PHE A 65 10.17 -6.34 2.46
N SER A 66 9.15 -5.65 1.94
CA SER A 66 8.54 -4.53 2.62
C SER A 66 7.08 -4.36 2.23
N GLN A 67 6.31 -3.79 3.16
CA GLN A 67 5.02 -3.19 2.86
C GLN A 67 5.21 -1.69 2.80
N ASN A 68 4.74 -1.09 1.71
CA ASN A 68 4.91 0.31 1.42
C ASN A 68 3.53 0.98 1.40
N THR A 69 3.48 2.22 1.89
CA THR A 69 2.30 3.07 1.78
C THR A 69 2.76 4.46 1.40
N GLU A 70 2.21 4.97 0.31
CA GLU A 70 2.48 6.31 -0.18
C GLU A 70 1.27 7.19 0.12
N ILE A 71 1.53 8.46 0.46
CA ILE A 71 0.51 9.50 0.46
C ILE A 71 0.70 10.29 -0.82
N CYS A 72 -0.32 10.25 -1.68
CA CYS A 72 -0.30 10.89 -2.98
C CYS A 72 -1.27 12.07 -2.97
N TYR A 73 -0.83 13.21 -3.48
CA TYR A 73 -1.68 14.34 -3.82
C TYR A 73 -2.46 14.00 -5.09
N LEU A 74 -3.79 14.07 -5.03
CA LEU A 74 -4.65 13.89 -6.18
C LEU A 74 -4.83 15.20 -6.94
N ASP A 75 -5.46 16.17 -6.29
CA ASP A 75 -5.85 17.44 -6.88
C ASP A 75 -6.36 18.43 -5.80
N LYS A 76 -6.63 19.68 -6.17
CA LYS A 76 -7.44 20.59 -5.34
C LYS A 76 -8.82 20.00 -5.14
N LYS A 77 -9.36 20.16 -3.92
CA LYS A 77 -10.67 19.62 -3.55
C LYS A 77 -11.83 20.29 -4.27
N ASP A 78 -11.64 21.55 -4.69
CA ASP A 78 -12.68 22.32 -5.37
C ASP A 78 -13.16 21.62 -6.65
N GLY A 79 -14.48 21.57 -6.80
CA GLY A 79 -15.16 21.00 -7.98
C GLY A 79 -15.24 19.48 -8.01
N TRP A 80 -14.79 18.79 -6.95
CA TRP A 80 -15.09 17.36 -6.76
C TRP A 80 -16.45 17.20 -6.07
N GLU A 81 -17.29 16.35 -6.64
CA GLU A 81 -18.64 16.09 -6.15
C GLU A 81 -18.86 14.58 -6.05
N LYS A 82 -19.33 14.11 -4.88
CA LYS A 82 -19.78 12.72 -4.75
C LYS A 82 -21.13 12.59 -5.45
N VAL A 83 -21.24 11.66 -6.38
CA VAL A 83 -22.44 11.42 -7.19
C VAL A 83 -23.29 10.32 -6.58
N LYS A 84 -22.69 9.18 -6.25
CA LYS A 84 -23.41 8.01 -5.74
C LYS A 84 -22.50 7.07 -4.98
N ASP A 85 -23.01 6.48 -3.91
CA ASP A 85 -22.34 5.37 -3.23
C ASP A 85 -22.69 4.04 -3.89
N ILE A 86 -21.74 3.11 -3.99
CA ILE A 86 -21.96 1.76 -4.51
C ILE A 86 -22.14 0.82 -3.32
N ARG A 87 -23.30 0.17 -3.27
CA ARG A 87 -23.75 -0.72 -2.19
C ARG A 87 -23.63 -0.02 -0.83
N GLY A 88 -24.21 1.19 -0.73
CA GLY A 88 -24.14 2.02 0.48
C GLY A 88 -22.72 2.42 0.90
N GLY A 89 -21.77 2.43 -0.05
CA GLY A 89 -20.37 2.79 0.21
C GLY A 89 -19.51 1.62 0.68
N ILE A 90 -20.04 0.39 0.69
CA ILE A 90 -19.27 -0.79 1.06
C ILE A 90 -18.21 -1.09 -0.01
N ILE A 91 -18.57 -0.98 -1.28
CA ILE A 91 -17.69 -1.32 -2.40
C ILE A 91 -16.84 -0.10 -2.79
N GLY A 92 -17.48 1.05 -2.89
CA GLY A 92 -16.83 2.28 -3.32
C GLY A 92 -17.85 3.38 -3.55
N SER A 93 -17.42 4.43 -4.26
CA SER A 93 -18.29 5.55 -4.61
C SER A 93 -17.91 6.17 -5.94
N ILE A 94 -18.89 6.75 -6.62
CA ILE A 94 -18.75 7.47 -7.88
C ILE A 94 -18.63 8.96 -7.57
N TRP A 95 -17.60 9.58 -8.10
CA TRP A 95 -17.31 11.00 -7.99
C TRP A 95 -17.23 11.64 -9.35
N LYS A 96 -17.41 12.96 -9.38
CA LYS A 96 -17.35 13.77 -10.59
C LYS A 96 -16.43 14.96 -10.38
N LYS A 97 -15.68 15.29 -11.42
CA LYS A 97 -14.99 16.58 -11.55
C LYS A 97 -15.15 17.11 -12.97
N GLY A 98 -15.82 18.26 -13.11
CA GLY A 98 -16.18 18.78 -14.43
C GLY A 98 -17.00 17.75 -15.22
N ASN A 99 -16.49 17.31 -16.37
CA ASN A 99 -17.18 16.32 -17.22
C ASN A 99 -16.65 14.89 -17.07
N ARG A 100 -15.77 14.63 -16.10
CA ARG A 100 -15.16 13.32 -15.86
C ARG A 100 -15.73 12.68 -14.60
N TYR A 101 -15.74 11.35 -14.61
CA TYR A 101 -16.23 10.53 -13.51
C TYR A 101 -15.15 9.59 -13.01
N TYR A 102 -15.19 9.32 -11.71
CA TYR A 102 -14.17 8.57 -11.01
C TYR A 102 -14.82 7.56 -10.08
N TYR A 103 -14.24 6.38 -10.00
CA TYR A 103 -14.55 5.37 -9.00
C TYR A 103 -13.50 5.46 -7.89
N PHE A 104 -13.95 5.73 -6.66
CA PHE A 104 -13.13 5.68 -5.46
C PHE A 104 -13.39 4.35 -4.77
N ASP A 105 -12.34 3.55 -4.62
CA ASP A 105 -12.40 2.18 -4.14
C ASP A 105 -12.32 2.10 -2.61
N ASN A 106 -13.17 1.27 -2.01
CA ASN A 106 -13.19 1.07 -0.56
C ASN A 106 -12.69 -0.32 -0.11
N LEU A 107 -12.39 -1.23 -1.04
CA LEU A 107 -12.08 -2.64 -0.74
C LEU A 107 -10.57 -2.92 -0.70
N GLY A 108 -9.77 -2.10 -1.40
CA GLY A 108 -8.32 -2.14 -1.47
C GLY A 108 -7.76 -3.45 -2.07
N MET A 109 -6.50 -3.73 -1.73
CA MET A 109 -5.74 -4.88 -2.25
C MET A 109 -6.38 -6.26 -1.99
N SER A 110 -7.33 -6.35 -1.05
CA SER A 110 -8.01 -7.61 -0.73
C SER A 110 -8.78 -8.21 -1.91
N GLN A 111 -9.10 -7.41 -2.93
CA GLN A 111 -9.82 -7.82 -4.14
C GLN A 111 -9.06 -7.55 -5.44
N LEU A 112 -7.72 -7.56 -5.42
CA LEU A 112 -6.88 -7.28 -6.60
C LEU A 112 -7.03 -5.85 -7.17
N ILE A 113 -7.72 -4.97 -6.44
CA ILE A 113 -7.82 -3.55 -6.74
C ILE A 113 -6.64 -2.84 -6.06
N ASN A 114 -5.69 -2.42 -6.88
CA ASN A 114 -4.39 -1.92 -6.40
C ASN A 114 -4.34 -0.39 -6.23
N ASN A 115 -5.34 0.34 -6.73
CA ASN A 115 -5.38 1.80 -6.66
C ASN A 115 -6.64 2.26 -5.94
N ALA A 116 -6.54 3.39 -5.24
CA ALA A 116 -7.70 3.97 -4.55
C ALA A 116 -8.67 4.65 -5.52
N ILE A 117 -8.20 5.06 -6.71
CA ILE A 117 -8.94 5.95 -7.62
C ILE A 117 -8.75 5.52 -9.07
N TYR A 118 -9.87 5.41 -9.79
CA TYR A 118 -9.91 5.11 -11.21
C TYR A 118 -10.78 6.13 -11.94
N GLU A 119 -10.34 6.64 -13.09
CA GLU A 119 -11.21 7.38 -14.01
C GLU A 119 -12.07 6.38 -14.79
N ILE A 120 -13.39 6.61 -14.81
CA ILE A 120 -14.35 5.82 -15.57
C ILE A 120 -14.40 6.42 -16.97
N THR A 121 -13.73 5.78 -17.94
CA THR A 121 -13.60 6.31 -19.30
C THR A 121 -14.69 5.80 -20.25
N ASP A 122 -15.39 4.72 -19.86
CA ASP A 122 -16.46 4.12 -20.66
C ASP A 122 -17.83 4.58 -20.16
N LYS A 123 -18.57 5.25 -21.04
CA LYS A 123 -19.90 5.79 -20.73
C LYS A 123 -20.92 4.71 -20.37
N LYS A 124 -20.85 3.53 -21.00
CA LYS A 124 -21.78 2.42 -20.69
C LYS A 124 -21.52 1.87 -19.30
N ILE A 125 -20.24 1.78 -18.92
CA ILE A 125 -19.86 1.37 -17.56
C ILE A 125 -20.31 2.41 -16.54
N LEU A 126 -20.14 3.71 -16.83
CA LEU A 126 -20.67 4.77 -15.96
C LEU A 126 -22.19 4.65 -15.77
N GLU A 127 -22.95 4.50 -16.86
CA GLU A 127 -24.41 4.34 -16.80
C GLU A 127 -24.81 3.09 -16.01
N TYR A 128 -24.13 1.96 -16.25
CA TYR A 128 -24.34 0.73 -15.51
C TYR A 128 -24.10 0.91 -14.01
N LEU A 129 -22.96 1.50 -13.62
CA LEU A 129 -22.61 1.73 -12.21
C LEU A 129 -23.60 2.67 -11.52
N LEU A 130 -24.10 3.70 -12.22
CA LEU A 130 -25.08 4.64 -11.67
C LEU A 130 -26.45 3.99 -11.47
N LEU A 131 -26.92 3.21 -12.45
CA LEU A 131 -28.24 2.57 -12.40
C LEU A 131 -28.29 1.42 -11.39
N ASN A 132 -27.22 0.62 -11.31
CA ASN A 132 -27.19 -0.62 -10.52
C ASN A 132 -26.39 -0.48 -9.22
N ALA A 133 -26.03 0.74 -8.79
CA ALA A 133 -25.10 0.96 -7.68
C ALA A 133 -25.43 0.17 -6.40
N ASP A 134 -26.71 -0.04 -6.09
CA ASP A 134 -27.16 -0.74 -4.88
C ASP A 134 -27.21 -2.27 -5.06
N GLU A 135 -27.23 -2.76 -6.30
CA GLU A 135 -27.35 -4.16 -6.68
C GLU A 135 -26.02 -4.81 -7.06
N ILE A 136 -24.96 -4.00 -7.28
CA ILE A 136 -23.61 -4.48 -7.61
C ILE A 136 -23.11 -5.42 -6.51
N GLY A 137 -22.90 -6.68 -6.87
CA GLY A 137 -22.32 -7.71 -6.02
C GLY A 137 -20.79 -7.78 -6.10
N ASN A 138 -20.20 -8.68 -5.31
CA ASN A 138 -18.76 -8.97 -5.37
C ASN A 138 -18.31 -9.57 -6.73
N SER A 139 -19.24 -10.05 -7.56
CA SER A 139 -18.98 -10.71 -8.84
C SER A 139 -19.15 -9.81 -10.07
N ASP A 140 -19.71 -8.60 -9.92
CA ASP A 140 -19.96 -7.68 -11.04
C ASP A 140 -18.71 -6.85 -11.38
N GLY A 141 -17.60 -7.58 -11.52
CA GLY A 141 -16.20 -7.20 -11.34
C GLY A 141 -15.82 -5.77 -11.71
N ILE A 142 -15.71 -4.91 -10.69
CA ILE A 142 -14.93 -3.66 -10.82
C ILE A 142 -13.51 -3.99 -11.32
N ASP A 143 -12.94 -5.11 -10.89
CA ASP A 143 -11.67 -5.65 -11.38
C ASP A 143 -11.72 -6.00 -12.87
N GLU A 144 -12.80 -6.60 -13.36
CA GLU A 144 -13.01 -6.86 -14.79
C GLU A 144 -13.06 -5.56 -15.58
N PHE A 145 -13.75 -4.53 -15.09
CA PHE A 145 -13.78 -3.23 -15.75
C PHE A 145 -12.40 -2.57 -15.79
N ILE A 146 -11.58 -2.77 -14.75
CA ILE A 146 -10.18 -2.32 -14.71
C ILE A 146 -9.35 -3.10 -15.74
N GLN A 147 -9.44 -4.44 -15.75
CA GLN A 147 -8.70 -5.32 -16.66
C GLN A 147 -9.01 -5.03 -18.13
N ASN A 148 -10.28 -4.72 -18.42
CA ASN A 148 -10.75 -4.34 -19.76
C ASN A 148 -10.50 -2.86 -20.12
N GLY A 149 -9.77 -2.12 -19.29
CA GLY A 149 -9.38 -0.72 -19.55
C GLY A 149 -10.55 0.27 -19.53
N LYS A 150 -11.67 -0.09 -18.89
CA LYS A 150 -12.85 0.78 -18.75
C LYS A 150 -12.75 1.71 -17.55
N LEU A 151 -12.02 1.27 -16.53
CA LEU A 151 -11.58 2.04 -15.38
C LEU A 151 -10.06 2.14 -15.43
N ILE A 152 -9.52 3.37 -15.53
CA ILE A 152 -8.08 3.62 -15.64
C ILE A 152 -7.57 4.21 -14.34
N ALA A 153 -6.59 3.55 -13.73
CA ALA A 153 -5.99 4.01 -12.48
C ALA A 153 -5.36 5.41 -12.63
N ILE A 154 -5.60 6.27 -11.65
CA ILE A 154 -5.00 7.60 -11.60
C ILE A 154 -3.76 7.57 -10.71
N ASN A 155 -2.68 8.19 -11.19
CA ASN A 155 -1.44 8.35 -10.45
C ASN A 155 -1.27 9.83 -10.07
N GLY A 156 -1.52 10.13 -8.81
CA GLY A 156 -1.23 11.41 -8.19
C GLY A 156 0.26 11.59 -7.89
N GLU A 157 0.61 12.79 -7.46
CA GLU A 157 1.98 13.12 -7.09
C GLU A 157 2.30 12.58 -5.70
N LYS A 158 3.30 11.70 -5.59
CA LYS A 158 3.76 11.21 -4.29
C LYS A 158 4.32 12.32 -3.42
N LYS A 159 3.82 12.45 -2.20
CA LYS A 159 4.28 13.42 -1.19
C LYS A 159 5.02 12.76 -0.03
N VAL A 160 4.60 11.57 0.38
CA VAL A 160 5.21 10.83 1.50
C VAL A 160 5.33 9.36 1.14
N ASP A 161 6.40 8.73 1.62
CA ASP A 161 6.67 7.30 1.46
C ASP A 161 6.91 6.66 2.84
N ILE A 162 6.11 5.64 3.16
CA ILE A 162 6.21 4.87 4.40
C ILE A 162 6.63 3.45 4.04
N VAL A 163 7.83 3.05 4.46
CA VAL A 163 8.37 1.71 4.19
C VAL A 163 8.52 0.92 5.49
N VAL A 164 7.79 -0.19 5.60
CA VAL A 164 7.92 -1.17 6.68
C VAL A 164 8.66 -2.39 6.16
N LYS A 165 9.95 -2.50 6.50
CA LYS A 165 10.79 -3.63 6.08
C LYS A 165 10.61 -4.84 6.99
N TYR A 166 10.36 -5.99 6.38
CA TYR A 166 10.25 -7.26 7.07
C TYR A 166 11.64 -7.87 7.25
N LYS A 167 11.91 -8.37 8.47
CA LYS A 167 13.08 -9.22 8.69
C LYS A 167 12.76 -10.62 8.20
N SER A 168 13.30 -11.00 7.05
CA SER A 168 13.18 -12.37 6.56
C SER A 168 13.92 -13.34 7.49
N ALA A 169 13.23 -14.41 7.92
CA ALA A 169 13.83 -15.53 8.64
C ALA A 169 14.96 -16.19 7.83
N VAL A 170 14.88 -16.15 6.50
CA VAL A 170 15.90 -16.68 5.58
C VAL A 170 17.17 -15.84 5.62
N ILE A 171 17.04 -14.51 5.55
CA ILE A 171 18.20 -13.60 5.67
C ILE A 171 18.85 -13.78 7.05
N THR A 172 18.02 -13.93 8.08
CA THR A 172 18.47 -14.13 9.45
C THR A 172 19.20 -15.47 9.59
N MET A 173 18.60 -16.58 9.14
CA MET A 173 19.21 -17.91 9.13
C MET A 173 20.50 -17.96 8.32
N ALA A 174 20.56 -17.35 7.13
CA ALA A 174 21.77 -17.30 6.32
C ALA A 174 22.92 -16.58 7.03
N LYS A 175 22.62 -15.49 7.77
CA LYS A 175 23.61 -14.77 8.57
C LYS A 175 24.14 -15.64 9.71
N TYR A 176 23.26 -16.32 10.46
CA TYR A 176 23.67 -17.18 11.56
C TYR A 176 24.35 -18.47 11.09
N SER A 177 23.94 -19.04 9.96
CA SER A 177 24.58 -20.21 9.34
C SER A 177 26.04 -19.93 8.97
N LYS A 178 26.36 -18.76 8.41
CA LYS A 178 27.76 -18.36 8.14
C LYS A 178 28.59 -18.27 9.40
N ILE A 179 28.04 -17.67 10.47
CA ILE A 179 28.73 -17.58 11.77
C ILE A 179 28.97 -18.99 12.34
N PHE A 180 27.95 -19.86 12.29
CA PHE A 180 28.06 -21.24 12.73
C PHE A 180 29.12 -22.03 11.95
N LEU A 181 29.16 -21.87 10.62
CA LEU A 181 30.15 -22.53 9.76
C LEU A 181 31.58 -22.05 10.07
N ALA A 182 31.75 -20.74 10.33
CA ALA A 182 33.04 -20.18 10.76
C ALA A 182 33.50 -20.76 12.12
N ILE A 183 32.57 -20.92 13.07
CA ILE A 183 32.86 -21.55 14.36
C ILE A 183 33.32 -23.01 14.16
N ILE A 184 32.63 -23.79 13.32
CA ILE A 184 33.03 -25.18 13.00
C ILE A 184 34.46 -25.22 12.46
N VAL A 185 34.81 -24.34 11.53
CA VAL A 185 36.17 -24.28 10.94
C VAL A 185 37.22 -23.98 12.02
N VAL A 186 36.98 -23.00 12.89
CA VAL A 186 37.90 -22.65 13.98
C VAL A 186 38.09 -23.80 14.96
N VAL A 187 36.99 -24.43 15.40
CA VAL A 187 37.03 -25.61 16.29
C VAL A 187 37.81 -26.76 15.64
N SER A 188 37.62 -26.99 14.34
CA SER A 188 38.33 -28.02 13.58
C SER A 188 39.85 -27.80 13.59
N VAL A 189 40.29 -26.55 13.43
CA VAL A 189 41.72 -26.17 13.47
C VAL A 189 42.30 -26.38 14.87
N ILE A 190 41.59 -25.94 15.92
CA ILE A 190 42.03 -26.12 17.31
C ILE A 190 42.19 -27.61 17.64
N ILE A 191 41.22 -28.45 17.27
CA ILE A 191 41.30 -29.91 17.48
C ILE A 191 42.52 -30.52 16.76
N LYS A 192 42.81 -30.08 15.53
CA LYS A 192 44.00 -30.54 14.79
C LYS A 192 45.30 -30.15 15.49
N ILE A 193 45.42 -28.91 15.99
CA ILE A 193 46.60 -28.45 16.73
C ILE A 193 46.80 -29.28 18.00
N ILE A 194 45.73 -29.47 18.80
CA ILE A 194 45.79 -30.28 20.03
C ILE A 194 46.21 -31.73 19.74
N ARG A 195 45.70 -32.33 18.66
CA ARG A 195 46.10 -33.70 18.24
C ARG A 195 47.54 -33.77 17.74
N GLY A 196 48.03 -32.72 17.08
CA GLY A 196 49.42 -32.63 16.62
C GLY A 196 50.43 -32.46 17.75
N LEU A 197 50.06 -31.74 18.82
CA LEU A 197 50.87 -31.55 20.03
C LEU A 197 50.93 -32.78 20.96
N ARG A 198 50.07 -33.78 20.74
CA ARG A 198 50.03 -35.04 21.50
C ARG A 198 50.82 -36.19 20.85
N LYS A 199 51.48 -35.94 19.72
CA LYS A 199 52.50 -36.81 19.14
C LYS A 199 53.88 -36.31 19.53
#